data_AF-A0A3D6B6R6-F1
#
_entry.id   AF-A0A3D6B6R6-F1
#
_cell.length_a   1.000
_cell.length_b   1.000
_cell.length_c   1.000
_cell.angle_alpha   90.00
_cell.angle_beta   90.00
_cell.angle_gamma   90.00
#
_symmetry.space_group_name_H-M   'P 1'
#
loop_
_entity.id
_entity.type
_entity.pdbx_description
1 polymer ?
#
loop_
_entity_poly.entity_id
_entity_poly.type
_entity_poly.pdbx_seq_one_letter_code
_entity_poly.pdbx_strand_id
1 'polypeptide(L)'
;MKKIFFFCFLFILMPIRMFVGNPVVLPQAFISELKFDVNNNWILEITFGFSKPYLQEEYDSICIETSNGFSRLKLDNIEDSTNLFVITSDSLFAPLAINRDGDRIKLYSYLSSGSWGELTKDSLVFGDYPDSYFDFLPVDYSIARISYGIGFAKDKSPTIGVENDTVGTCGTLSGFIYDKNNNLVTSGNFILDNPLYINSAGIFTTSIFARRFAVNFMTNNYEPGHFQGVRIDTIKLNINPDSLYINDIHILTDFLVDVEERPVKNTSLISITNYPNPFNSTTNFIITIPNELQSKPKEINIYNGTGEKIFSINASEKLNAIWDGKDMMGNPVSTGIYYYQLVIGGKVHKNGKMILLK
;
A
#
# COMPACT_ATOMS: atom_id res chain seq x y z
N MET A 1 16.80 -17.37 70.29
CA MET A 1 16.74 -17.85 68.89
C MET A 1 15.42 -17.38 68.29
N LYS A 2 15.42 -16.24 67.58
CA LYS A 2 14.22 -15.66 66.95
C LYS A 2 14.31 -15.85 65.44
N LYS A 3 13.32 -16.52 64.86
CA LYS A 3 13.16 -16.76 63.42
C LYS A 3 12.73 -15.45 62.74
N ILE A 4 13.46 -15.01 61.72
CA ILE A 4 13.13 -13.85 60.88
C ILE A 4 12.45 -14.38 59.61
N PHE A 5 11.21 -13.97 59.39
CA PHE A 5 10.45 -14.19 58.16
C PHE A 5 10.98 -13.25 57.07
N PHE A 6 11.33 -13.79 55.90
CA PHE A 6 11.70 -13.03 54.72
C PHE A 6 10.43 -12.83 53.87
N PHE A 7 9.95 -11.59 53.76
CA PHE A 7 8.86 -11.23 52.86
C PHE A 7 9.47 -10.85 51.50
N CYS A 8 9.29 -11.69 50.48
CA CYS A 8 9.64 -11.35 49.10
C CYS A 8 8.60 -10.37 48.53
N PHE A 9 8.99 -9.12 48.31
CA PHE A 9 8.23 -8.19 47.47
C PHE A 9 8.55 -8.47 46.00
N LEU A 10 7.58 -9.06 45.29
CA LEU A 10 7.63 -9.24 43.84
C LEU A 10 7.31 -7.88 43.19
N PHE A 11 8.32 -7.15 42.71
CA PHE A 11 8.10 -6.00 41.84
C PHE A 11 7.68 -6.51 40.45
N ILE A 12 6.38 -6.41 40.16
CA ILE A 12 5.86 -6.60 38.81
C ILE A 12 6.33 -5.40 37.98
N LEU A 13 7.37 -5.59 37.18
CA LEU A 13 7.73 -4.68 36.08
C LEU A 13 6.60 -4.75 35.03
N MET A 14 5.55 -3.93 35.20
CA MET A 14 4.70 -3.59 34.06
C MET A 14 5.57 -2.75 33.11
N PRO A 15 5.70 -3.12 31.83
CA PRO A 15 6.30 -2.23 30.86
C PRO A 15 5.38 -1.01 30.77
N ILE A 16 5.86 0.12 31.27
CA ILE A 16 5.28 1.42 30.94
C ILE A 16 5.41 1.50 29.43
N ARG A 17 4.32 1.23 28.70
CA ARG A 17 4.18 1.68 27.33
C ARG A 17 4.28 3.19 27.41
N MET A 18 5.49 3.71 27.18
CA MET A 18 5.65 5.10 26.81
C MET A 18 4.77 5.28 25.59
N PHE A 19 3.64 5.96 25.78
CA PHE A 19 2.93 6.57 24.69
C PHE A 19 3.94 7.53 24.07
N VAL A 20 4.62 7.10 23.01
CA VAL A 20 5.28 8.03 22.10
C VAL A 20 4.12 8.84 21.55
N GLY A 21 3.95 10.07 22.04
CA GLY A 21 2.99 11.00 21.45
C GLY A 21 3.26 11.08 19.95
N ASN A 22 2.25 11.42 19.15
CA ASN A 22 2.45 11.63 17.72
C ASN A 22 3.71 12.49 17.51
N PRO A 23 4.70 12.00 16.74
CA PRO A 23 5.93 12.77 16.55
C PRO A 23 5.54 14.14 15.99
N VAL A 24 5.98 15.20 16.68
CA VAL A 24 5.87 16.55 16.15
C VAL A 24 6.81 16.60 14.96
N VAL A 25 6.25 16.63 13.75
CA VAL A 25 7.04 16.82 12.54
C VAL A 25 7.52 18.27 12.58
N LEU A 26 8.83 18.45 12.68
CA LEU A 26 9.43 19.77 12.68
C LEU A 26 9.19 20.43 11.32
N PRO A 27 8.85 21.73 11.29
CA PRO A 27 8.74 22.46 10.05
C PRO A 27 10.10 22.43 9.32
N GLN A 28 10.08 22.06 8.04
CA GLN A 28 11.28 21.92 7.21
C GLN A 28 11.02 22.46 5.81
N ALA A 29 12.00 23.18 5.25
CA ALA A 29 12.03 23.49 3.82
C ALA A 29 12.60 22.32 3.01
N PHE A 30 12.00 22.05 1.87
CA PHE A 30 12.39 21.03 0.91
C PHE A 30 12.62 21.67 -0.45
N ILE A 31 13.64 21.21 -1.17
CA ILE A 31 13.83 21.51 -2.59
C ILE A 31 12.67 20.86 -3.35
N SER A 32 11.87 21.67 -4.03
CA SER A 32 10.76 21.24 -4.87
C SER A 32 11.24 20.95 -6.29
N GLU A 33 11.91 21.91 -6.91
CA GLU A 33 12.29 21.80 -8.32
C GLU A 33 13.52 22.67 -8.64
N LEU A 34 14.43 22.18 -9.49
CA LEU A 34 15.58 22.95 -9.99
C LEU A 34 15.54 23.01 -11.51
N LYS A 35 15.64 24.21 -12.09
CA LYS A 35 15.73 24.44 -13.53
C LYS A 35 16.87 25.40 -13.86
N PHE A 36 17.43 25.27 -15.06
CA PHE A 36 18.32 26.28 -15.64
C PHE A 36 17.66 26.91 -16.87
N ASP A 37 17.81 28.21 -17.04
CA ASP A 37 17.37 28.89 -18.26
C ASP A 37 18.38 28.72 -19.42
N VAL A 38 18.06 29.31 -20.57
CA VAL A 38 18.91 29.32 -21.78
C VAL A 38 20.24 30.04 -21.60
N ASN A 39 20.36 30.89 -20.58
CA ASN A 39 21.56 31.66 -20.24
C ASN A 39 22.35 31.02 -19.09
N ASN A 40 21.97 29.81 -18.65
CA ASN A 40 22.51 29.10 -17.49
C ASN A 40 22.26 29.78 -16.13
N ASN A 41 21.27 30.67 -16.03
CA ASN A 41 20.78 31.11 -14.73
C ASN A 41 19.94 29.99 -14.11
N TRP A 42 20.15 29.73 -12.82
CA TRP A 42 19.37 28.76 -12.08
C TRP A 42 18.09 29.38 -11.53
N ILE A 43 17.04 28.57 -11.46
CA ILE A 43 15.79 28.84 -10.76
C ILE A 43 15.57 27.64 -9.84
N LEU A 44 15.50 27.89 -8.53
CA LEU A 44 15.31 26.87 -7.51
C LEU A 44 13.97 27.11 -6.83
N GLU A 45 13.10 26.13 -6.80
CA GLU A 45 11.88 26.18 -6.03
C GLU A 45 12.03 25.37 -4.74
N ILE A 46 11.52 25.92 -3.63
CA ILE A 46 11.40 25.20 -2.37
C ILE A 46 9.95 25.15 -1.89
N THR A 47 9.62 24.16 -1.08
CA THR A 47 8.33 24.00 -0.41
C THR A 47 8.52 23.71 1.07
N PHE A 48 7.50 23.94 1.89
CA PHE A 48 7.49 23.60 3.32
C PHE A 48 6.60 22.39 3.63
N GLY A 49 6.22 21.64 2.60
CA GLY A 49 5.45 20.40 2.73
C GLY A 49 4.03 20.65 3.24
N PHE A 50 3.64 19.93 4.30
CA PHE A 50 2.25 19.88 4.79
C PHE A 50 1.90 20.96 5.83
N SER A 51 2.89 21.66 6.38
CA SER A 51 2.66 22.80 7.27
C SER A 51 2.57 24.07 6.42
N LYS A 52 1.60 24.94 6.72
CA LYS A 52 1.65 26.34 6.31
C LYS A 52 2.45 27.09 7.36
N PRO A 53 3.74 27.34 7.15
CA PRO A 53 4.52 28.00 8.16
C PRO A 53 4.13 29.48 8.20
N TYR A 54 3.97 30.04 9.40
CA TYR A 54 4.19 31.47 9.57
C TYR A 54 5.70 31.69 9.47
N LEU A 55 6.22 31.90 8.25
CA LEU A 55 7.65 31.75 7.94
C LEU A 55 8.57 32.53 8.88
N GLN A 56 8.21 33.75 9.25
CA GLN A 56 9.00 34.61 10.12
C GLN A 56 8.88 34.24 11.61
N GLU A 57 7.80 33.57 12.01
CA GLU A 57 7.60 33.11 13.40
C GLU A 57 8.22 31.73 13.62
N GLU A 58 8.26 30.89 12.57
CA GLU A 58 8.76 29.51 12.65
C GLU A 58 10.25 29.38 12.33
N TYR A 59 10.79 30.19 11.42
CA TYR A 59 12.19 30.10 10.98
C TYR A 59 13.01 31.34 11.33
N ASP A 60 14.16 31.13 11.96
CA ASP A 60 15.18 32.16 12.10
C ASP A 60 15.82 32.42 10.74
N SER A 61 16.24 31.35 10.05
CA SER A 61 16.93 31.47 8.77
C SER A 61 16.79 30.23 7.89
N ILE A 62 16.79 30.48 6.58
CA ILE A 62 16.90 29.46 5.54
C ILE A 62 18.15 29.75 4.73
N CYS A 63 19.01 28.76 4.58
CA CYS A 63 20.30 28.92 3.94
C CYS A 63 20.54 27.85 2.88
N ILE A 64 21.21 28.25 1.81
CA ILE A 64 21.58 27.39 0.70
C ILE A 64 23.10 27.29 0.64
N GLU A 65 23.61 26.07 0.61
CA GLU A 65 25.02 25.75 0.35
C GLU A 65 25.12 25.07 -1.02
N THR A 66 26.08 25.51 -1.82
CA THR A 66 26.50 24.87 -3.08
C THR A 66 27.99 24.56 -3.01
N SER A 67 28.55 23.96 -4.06
CA SER A 67 30.00 23.77 -4.17
C SER A 67 30.76 25.10 -4.27
N ASN A 68 30.08 26.20 -4.65
CA ASN A 68 30.68 27.52 -4.82
C ASN A 68 30.52 28.45 -3.61
N GLY A 69 29.74 28.07 -2.60
CA GLY A 69 29.59 28.88 -1.41
C GLY A 69 28.31 28.65 -0.63
N PHE A 70 27.94 29.67 0.13
CA PHE A 70 26.81 29.64 1.06
C PHE A 70 26.12 31.00 1.06
N SER A 71 24.79 31.00 1.07
CA SER A 71 24.01 32.24 1.19
C SER A 71 22.69 32.02 1.91
N ARG A 72 22.20 33.07 2.57
CA ARG A 72 20.91 33.08 3.27
C ARG A 72 19.82 33.67 2.37
N LEU A 73 18.62 33.10 2.46
CA LEU A 73 17.43 33.61 1.80
C LEU A 73 16.92 34.90 2.48
N LYS A 74 16.51 35.89 1.70
CA LYS A 74 15.78 37.06 2.19
C LYS A 74 14.32 36.66 2.41
N LEU A 75 13.89 36.57 3.67
CA LEU A 75 12.53 36.13 4.03
C LEU A 75 11.49 37.27 4.00
N ASP A 76 11.91 38.51 3.78
CA ASP A 76 11.10 39.71 4.03
C ASP A 76 10.00 40.00 2.98
N ASN A 77 9.93 39.23 1.88
CA ASN A 77 9.02 39.47 0.74
C ASN A 77 8.27 38.21 0.27
N ILE A 78 8.12 37.23 1.13
CA ILE A 78 7.52 35.95 0.75
C ILE A 78 6.00 36.02 0.95
N GLU A 79 5.21 35.94 -0.13
CA GLU A 79 3.75 35.86 -0.03
C GLU A 79 3.32 34.51 0.57
N ASP A 80 2.70 34.54 1.76
CA ASP A 80 2.19 33.37 2.51
C ASP A 80 1.10 32.53 1.77
N SER A 81 0.72 32.92 0.55
CA SER A 81 -0.43 32.31 -0.14
C SER A 81 -0.10 31.00 -0.86
N THR A 82 1.17 30.76 -1.22
CA THR A 82 1.63 29.55 -1.89
C THR A 82 2.61 28.79 -1.00
N ASN A 83 2.44 27.47 -0.84
CA ASN A 83 3.43 26.62 -0.15
C ASN A 83 4.71 26.40 -0.98
N LEU A 84 4.90 27.17 -2.05
CA LEU A 84 5.95 27.07 -3.05
C LEU A 84 6.62 28.42 -3.21
N PHE A 85 7.95 28.39 -3.26
CA PHE A 85 8.78 29.59 -3.24
C PHE A 85 9.86 29.51 -4.29
N VAL A 86 9.75 30.37 -5.29
CA VAL A 86 10.73 30.48 -6.37
C VAL A 86 11.89 31.37 -5.92
N ILE A 87 13.08 30.78 -5.90
CA ILE A 87 14.34 31.39 -5.49
C ILE A 87 15.18 31.61 -6.74
N THR A 88 15.71 32.82 -6.85
CA THR A 88 16.74 33.19 -7.82
C THR A 88 17.91 33.83 -7.07
N SER A 89 18.98 34.19 -7.77
CA SER A 89 20.15 34.84 -7.15
C SER A 89 19.78 36.12 -6.37
N ASP A 90 18.77 36.88 -6.81
CA ASP A 90 18.36 38.13 -6.16
C ASP A 90 17.59 37.90 -4.85
N SER A 91 17.02 36.71 -4.68
CA SER A 91 16.38 36.27 -3.44
C SER A 91 17.39 36.09 -2.29
N LEU A 92 18.69 36.11 -2.56
CA LEU A 92 19.75 35.80 -1.60
C LEU A 92 20.48 37.07 -1.11
N PHE A 93 20.99 37.05 0.13
CA PHE A 93 21.80 38.14 0.68
C PHE A 93 23.14 38.34 -0.04
N ALA A 94 23.73 37.24 -0.50
CA ALA A 94 24.90 37.23 -1.37
C ALA A 94 24.63 36.37 -2.62
N PRO A 95 25.12 36.77 -3.81
CA PRO A 95 25.01 35.95 -5.02
C PRO A 95 25.61 34.55 -4.79
N LEU A 96 24.93 33.52 -5.31
CA LEU A 96 25.35 32.14 -5.17
C LEU A 96 25.29 31.46 -6.53
N ALA A 97 26.41 30.88 -6.95
CA ALA A 97 26.48 30.13 -8.20
C ALA A 97 26.09 28.66 -7.95
N ILE A 98 25.27 28.12 -8.85
CA ILE A 98 24.97 26.69 -8.95
C ILE A 98 25.58 26.22 -10.27
N ASN A 99 26.52 25.26 -10.21
CA ASN A 99 27.14 24.74 -11.43
C ASN A 99 26.19 23.81 -12.18
N ARG A 100 25.84 24.18 -13.42
CA ARG A 100 24.92 23.44 -14.27
C ARG A 100 25.41 22.02 -14.60
N ASP A 101 26.71 21.85 -14.81
CA ASP A 101 27.29 20.56 -15.20
C ASP A 101 27.36 19.58 -14.03
N GLY A 102 27.23 20.09 -12.80
CA GLY A 102 27.09 19.26 -11.61
C GLY A 102 27.40 20.02 -10.32
N ASP A 103 26.51 19.89 -9.35
CA ASP A 103 26.61 20.54 -8.05
C ASP A 103 25.89 19.71 -6.97
N ARG A 104 26.15 20.07 -5.72
CA ARG A 104 25.41 19.62 -4.54
C ARG A 104 24.79 20.83 -3.88
N ILE A 105 23.47 20.91 -3.94
CA ILE A 105 22.68 21.91 -3.23
C ILE A 105 22.26 21.31 -1.89
N LYS A 106 22.53 22.00 -0.79
CA LYS A 106 21.95 21.70 0.52
C LYS A 106 21.11 22.87 0.98
N LEU A 107 19.93 22.55 1.47
CA LEU A 107 18.99 23.48 2.07
C LEU A 107 19.01 23.25 3.58
N TYR A 108 19.25 24.31 4.33
CA TYR A 108 19.26 24.32 5.79
C TYR A 108 18.12 25.20 6.28
N SER A 109 17.31 24.68 7.21
CA SER A 109 16.31 25.47 7.91
C SER A 109 16.63 25.52 9.40
N TYR A 110 16.74 26.73 9.94
CA TYR A 110 16.96 27.01 11.35
C TYR A 110 15.67 27.54 11.96
N LEU A 111 15.17 26.86 13.00
CA LEU A 111 13.89 27.22 13.64
C LEU A 111 14.04 28.32 14.69
N SER A 112 13.05 29.21 14.77
CA SER A 112 12.99 30.34 15.73
C SER A 112 12.77 29.90 17.17
N SER A 113 12.10 28.76 17.41
CA SER A 113 11.81 28.26 18.75
C SER A 113 12.17 26.78 18.91
N GLY A 114 13.05 26.50 19.86
CA GLY A 114 13.59 25.19 20.17
C GLY A 114 14.88 25.37 20.97
N SER A 115 15.10 24.56 22.01
CA SER A 115 16.15 24.80 23.01
C SER A 115 17.59 24.87 22.46
N TRP A 116 17.81 24.57 21.16
CA TRP A 116 19.11 24.60 20.48
C TRP A 116 19.05 24.94 18.97
N GLY A 117 17.98 25.54 18.44
CA GLY A 117 17.89 25.88 17.01
C GLY A 117 18.00 24.64 16.11
N GLU A 118 16.98 23.78 16.16
CA GLU A 118 16.98 22.51 15.42
C GLU A 118 17.14 22.75 13.92
N LEU A 119 18.15 22.08 13.35
CA LEU A 119 18.56 22.21 11.96
C LEU A 119 17.95 21.08 11.14
N THR A 120 16.98 21.39 10.31
CA THR A 120 16.49 20.44 9.30
C THR A 120 17.26 20.64 7.99
N LYS A 121 17.44 19.55 7.23
CA LYS A 121 18.28 19.52 6.03
C LYS A 121 17.60 18.78 4.90
N ASP A 122 17.65 19.36 3.72
CA ASP A 122 17.32 18.70 2.46
C ASP A 122 18.47 18.90 1.46
N SER A 123 18.56 18.04 0.45
CA SER A 123 19.67 18.14 -0.51
C SER A 123 19.33 17.57 -1.87
N LEU A 124 19.94 18.18 -2.90
CA LEU A 124 19.90 17.72 -4.28
C LEU A 124 21.32 17.64 -4.84
N VAL A 125 21.64 16.52 -5.49
CA VAL A 125 22.93 16.27 -6.13
C VAL A 125 22.69 15.90 -7.58
N PHE A 126 23.29 16.61 -8.52
CA PHE A 126 23.06 16.43 -9.96
C PHE A 126 24.36 16.56 -10.78
N GLY A 127 24.31 16.14 -12.04
CA GLY A 127 25.38 16.24 -13.01
C GLY A 127 26.56 15.29 -12.73
N ASP A 128 27.77 15.82 -12.91
CA ASP A 128 29.04 15.10 -12.71
C ASP A 128 29.47 14.99 -11.24
N TYR A 129 28.64 15.44 -10.30
CA TYR A 129 28.90 15.27 -8.88
C TYR A 129 28.88 13.77 -8.49
N PRO A 130 29.80 13.29 -7.63
CA PRO A 130 29.85 11.89 -7.23
C PRO A 130 28.50 11.35 -6.72
N ASP A 131 28.18 10.11 -7.11
CA ASP A 131 26.95 9.39 -6.74
C ASP A 131 25.64 10.08 -7.16
N SER A 132 25.70 11.04 -8.09
CA SER A 132 24.50 11.70 -8.58
C SER A 132 23.58 10.74 -9.36
N TYR A 133 22.30 10.77 -9.00
CA TYR A 133 21.23 10.11 -9.74
C TYR A 133 20.84 10.84 -11.03
N PHE A 134 21.35 12.05 -11.27
CA PHE A 134 21.00 12.86 -12.42
C PHE A 134 22.27 13.17 -13.20
N ASP A 135 22.27 12.86 -14.49
CA ASP A 135 23.35 13.22 -15.40
C ASP A 135 23.15 14.65 -15.90
N PHE A 136 23.61 14.92 -17.12
CA PHE A 136 23.40 16.20 -17.79
C PHE A 136 21.90 16.53 -17.91
N LEU A 137 21.55 17.77 -17.55
CA LEU A 137 20.18 18.28 -17.64
C LEU A 137 20.02 19.18 -18.88
N PRO A 138 19.18 18.79 -19.87
CA PRO A 138 18.83 19.64 -21.01
C PRO A 138 18.28 21.01 -20.58
N VAL A 139 18.41 22.01 -21.46
CA VAL A 139 18.02 23.42 -21.18
C VAL A 139 16.56 23.57 -20.76
N ASP A 140 15.66 22.79 -21.35
CA ASP A 140 14.23 22.91 -21.07
C ASP A 140 13.75 21.98 -19.96
N TYR A 141 14.66 21.21 -19.35
CA TYR A 141 14.31 20.24 -18.33
C TYR A 141 14.56 20.82 -16.94
N SER A 142 13.90 20.24 -15.96
CA SER A 142 14.14 20.46 -14.55
C SER A 142 14.43 19.15 -13.82
N ILE A 143 14.82 19.25 -12.56
CA ILE A 143 14.82 18.13 -11.62
C ILE A 143 13.72 18.41 -10.60
N ALA A 144 12.61 17.69 -10.72
CA ALA A 144 11.41 17.88 -9.92
C ALA A 144 11.28 16.82 -8.84
N ARG A 145 10.88 17.22 -7.62
CA ARG A 145 10.53 16.32 -6.54
C ARG A 145 9.16 15.71 -6.83
N ILE A 146 9.09 14.38 -6.90
CA ILE A 146 7.85 13.68 -7.26
C ILE A 146 7.12 13.13 -6.03
N SER A 147 7.87 12.61 -5.07
CA SER A 147 7.33 12.09 -3.82
C SER A 147 8.42 12.06 -2.77
N TYR A 148 8.07 12.35 -1.53
CA TYR A 148 8.99 12.29 -0.39
C TYR A 148 9.63 10.89 -0.20
N GLY A 149 9.02 9.83 -0.75
CA GLY A 149 9.57 8.46 -0.69
C GLY A 149 10.45 8.04 -1.87
N ILE A 150 10.29 8.65 -3.04
CA ILE A 150 11.01 8.29 -4.29
C ILE A 150 12.14 9.30 -4.60
N GLY A 151 11.99 10.53 -4.12
CA GLY A 151 12.94 11.62 -4.32
C GLY A 151 12.58 12.46 -5.55
N PHE A 152 13.55 12.59 -6.46
CA PHE A 152 13.49 13.49 -7.61
C PHE A 152 13.50 12.72 -8.94
N ALA A 153 13.02 13.36 -10.00
CA ALA A 153 13.10 12.91 -11.38
C ALA A 153 13.51 14.06 -12.30
N LYS A 154 14.17 13.76 -13.42
CA LYS A 154 14.25 14.69 -14.54
C LYS A 154 12.85 14.91 -15.08
N ASP A 155 12.53 16.14 -15.40
CA ASP A 155 11.22 16.53 -15.88
C ASP A 155 11.36 17.38 -17.15
N LYS A 156 10.70 16.95 -18.24
CA LYS A 156 10.65 17.68 -19.51
C LYS A 156 9.52 18.74 -19.52
N SER A 157 8.67 18.78 -18.50
CA SER A 157 7.51 19.66 -18.38
C SER A 157 7.52 20.43 -17.06
N PRO A 158 8.55 21.27 -16.82
CA PRO A 158 8.76 21.93 -15.53
C PRO A 158 7.54 22.67 -14.99
N THR A 159 7.34 22.58 -13.68
CA THR A 159 6.16 23.08 -12.95
C THR A 159 6.48 24.25 -12.01
N ILE A 160 7.57 25.00 -12.26
CA ILE A 160 7.98 26.14 -11.44
C ILE A 160 6.80 27.10 -11.13
N GLY A 161 6.53 27.31 -9.84
CA GLY A 161 5.48 28.15 -9.30
C GLY A 161 4.15 27.44 -9.08
N VAL A 162 4.03 26.17 -9.44
CA VAL A 162 2.85 25.32 -9.22
C VAL A 162 3.27 23.96 -8.67
N GLU A 163 2.33 23.22 -8.06
CA GLU A 163 2.69 21.91 -7.49
C GLU A 163 3.19 20.95 -8.56
N ASN A 164 4.30 20.28 -8.28
CA ASN A 164 4.87 19.27 -9.18
C ASN A 164 3.87 18.16 -9.47
N ASP A 165 3.81 17.76 -10.74
CA ASP A 165 3.10 16.57 -11.18
C ASP A 165 4.08 15.48 -11.68
N THR A 166 3.57 14.48 -12.38
CA THR A 166 4.40 13.39 -12.96
C THR A 166 4.47 13.45 -14.49
N VAL A 167 3.80 14.41 -15.12
CA VAL A 167 3.79 14.58 -16.56
C VAL A 167 5.19 14.93 -17.02
N GLY A 168 5.75 14.14 -17.93
CA GLY A 168 7.10 14.41 -18.44
C GLY A 168 8.25 13.96 -17.54
N THR A 169 7.96 13.23 -16.47
CA THR A 169 8.96 12.76 -15.49
C THR A 169 9.40 11.31 -15.68
N CYS A 170 8.81 10.61 -16.65
CA CYS A 170 8.97 9.16 -16.82
C CYS A 170 9.45 8.77 -18.22
N GLY A 171 10.27 7.72 -18.27
CA GLY A 171 10.46 6.89 -19.47
C GLY A 171 9.65 5.60 -19.37
N THR A 172 9.73 4.77 -20.41
CA THR A 172 9.06 3.47 -20.48
C THR A 172 10.08 2.35 -20.40
N LEU A 173 9.88 1.40 -19.48
CA LEU A 173 10.64 0.15 -19.41
C LEU A 173 9.76 -1.01 -19.88
N SER A 174 10.32 -1.85 -20.76
CA SER A 174 9.64 -3.04 -21.28
C SER A 174 10.62 -4.20 -21.47
N GLY A 175 10.09 -5.41 -21.55
CA GLY A 175 10.87 -6.63 -21.73
C GLY A 175 10.07 -7.86 -21.32
N PHE A 176 10.77 -8.95 -21.05
CA PHE A 176 10.21 -10.15 -20.46
C PHE A 176 10.64 -10.31 -19.00
N ILE A 177 9.85 -11.02 -18.21
CA ILE A 177 10.21 -11.40 -16.85
C ILE A 177 10.45 -12.91 -16.83
N TYR A 178 11.58 -13.34 -16.30
CA TYR A 178 11.94 -14.74 -16.12
C TYR A 178 12.00 -15.08 -14.63
N ASP A 179 11.47 -16.24 -14.25
CA ASP A 179 11.59 -16.76 -12.89
C ASP A 179 13.02 -17.27 -12.59
N LYS A 180 13.28 -17.70 -11.36
CA LYS A 180 14.58 -18.25 -10.93
C LYS A 180 15.03 -19.51 -11.69
N ASN A 181 14.11 -20.17 -12.40
CA ASN A 181 14.35 -21.34 -13.21
C ASN A 181 14.41 -20.99 -14.71
N ASN A 182 14.46 -19.70 -15.06
CA ASN A 182 14.43 -19.16 -16.42
C ASN A 182 13.14 -19.44 -17.22
N ASN A 183 12.02 -19.71 -16.54
CA ASN A 183 10.72 -19.77 -17.21
C ASN A 183 10.13 -18.37 -17.38
N LEU A 184 9.44 -18.15 -18.50
CA LEU A 184 8.72 -16.90 -18.72
C LEU A 184 7.57 -16.73 -17.71
N VAL A 185 7.54 -15.58 -17.06
CA VAL A 185 6.46 -15.16 -16.16
C VAL A 185 5.43 -14.39 -16.98
N THR A 186 4.21 -14.93 -17.06
CA THR A 186 3.12 -14.36 -17.87
C THR A 186 2.04 -13.66 -17.04
N SER A 187 2.12 -13.73 -15.70
CA SER A 187 1.19 -13.09 -14.78
C SER A 187 1.88 -12.73 -13.47
N GLY A 188 1.33 -11.75 -12.75
CA GLY A 188 1.85 -11.27 -11.47
C GLY A 188 1.66 -9.77 -11.32
N ASN A 189 1.62 -9.30 -10.08
CA ASN A 189 1.39 -7.91 -9.72
C ASN A 189 2.69 -7.27 -9.24
N PHE A 190 3.60 -7.03 -10.19
CA PHE A 190 4.92 -6.51 -9.88
C PHE A 190 4.96 -4.98 -9.92
N ILE A 191 5.82 -4.38 -9.10
CA ILE A 191 5.96 -2.94 -8.94
C ILE A 191 7.46 -2.61 -8.85
N LEU A 192 7.91 -1.65 -9.67
CA LEU A 192 9.19 -0.96 -9.50
C LEU A 192 8.92 0.44 -8.93
N ASP A 193 9.08 1.48 -9.75
CA ASP A 193 8.58 2.83 -9.42
C ASP A 193 7.06 2.87 -9.56
N ASN A 194 6.54 2.25 -10.63
CA ASN A 194 5.11 2.09 -10.90
C ASN A 194 4.78 0.60 -11.11
N PRO A 195 3.49 0.21 -11.07
CA PRO A 195 3.06 -1.13 -11.41
C PRO A 195 3.50 -1.54 -12.83
N LEU A 196 3.83 -2.82 -12.99
CA LEU A 196 4.14 -3.44 -14.27
C LEU A 196 2.87 -4.06 -14.85
N TYR A 197 2.59 -3.78 -16.11
CA TYR A 197 1.53 -4.43 -16.89
C TYR A 197 2.13 -5.52 -17.78
N ILE A 198 1.71 -6.77 -17.63
CA ILE A 198 2.12 -7.90 -18.48
C ILE A 198 1.00 -8.18 -19.48
N ASN A 199 1.32 -8.15 -20.78
CA ASN A 199 0.34 -8.45 -21.82
C ASN A 199 0.21 -9.97 -22.08
N SER A 200 -0.71 -10.36 -22.95
CA SER A 200 -0.95 -11.77 -23.31
C SER A 200 0.23 -12.49 -23.97
N ALA A 201 1.21 -11.75 -24.48
CA ALA A 201 2.46 -12.30 -25.02
C ALA A 201 3.57 -12.43 -23.96
N GLY A 202 3.31 -12.06 -22.70
CA GLY A 202 4.29 -12.09 -21.61
C GLY A 202 5.24 -10.89 -21.58
N ILE A 203 5.00 -9.87 -22.41
CA ILE A 203 5.80 -8.64 -22.40
C ILE A 203 5.29 -7.74 -21.29
N PHE A 204 6.17 -7.34 -20.38
CA PHE A 204 5.85 -6.34 -19.38
C PHE A 204 6.07 -4.92 -19.93
N THR A 205 5.34 -3.95 -19.41
CA THR A 205 5.53 -2.51 -19.65
C THR A 205 5.26 -1.75 -18.36
N THR A 206 6.09 -0.75 -18.05
CA THR A 206 5.89 0.14 -16.91
C THR A 206 6.54 1.50 -17.15
N SER A 207 6.04 2.54 -16.49
CA SER A 207 6.69 3.85 -16.42
C SER A 207 7.71 3.89 -15.29
N ILE A 208 8.92 4.35 -15.57
CA ILE A 208 9.99 4.50 -14.57
C ILE A 208 10.42 5.96 -14.53
N PHE A 209 10.65 6.51 -13.34
CA PHE A 209 11.05 7.90 -13.19
C PHE A 209 12.40 8.16 -13.86
N ALA A 210 12.53 9.32 -14.50
CA ALA A 210 13.68 9.68 -15.29
C ALA A 210 14.88 10.03 -14.41
N ARG A 211 15.69 9.03 -14.09
CA ARG A 211 16.90 9.14 -13.30
C ARG A 211 17.86 8.00 -13.64
N ARG A 212 19.10 8.12 -13.20
CA ARG A 212 19.97 6.95 -13.02
C ARG A 212 19.35 6.10 -11.92
N PHE A 213 19.10 4.85 -12.25
CA PHE A 213 18.41 3.91 -11.40
C PHE A 213 19.20 2.60 -11.38
N ALA A 214 19.51 2.13 -10.17
CA ALA A 214 20.11 0.82 -9.94
C ALA A 214 19.24 0.07 -8.93
N VAL A 215 18.73 -1.09 -9.31
CA VAL A 215 17.79 -1.86 -8.48
C VAL A 215 18.08 -3.35 -8.56
N ASN A 216 17.94 -4.04 -7.42
CA ASN A 216 18.14 -5.48 -7.31
C ASN A 216 16.97 -6.20 -6.62
N PHE A 217 15.84 -5.51 -6.49
CA PHE A 217 14.58 -6.07 -6.03
C PHE A 217 13.39 -5.36 -6.69
N MET A 218 12.26 -6.03 -6.75
CA MET A 218 10.98 -5.45 -7.13
C MET A 218 9.93 -5.89 -6.13
N THR A 219 8.87 -5.12 -5.99
CA THR A 219 7.77 -5.47 -5.10
C THR A 219 6.77 -6.33 -5.86
N ASN A 220 6.25 -7.34 -5.20
CA ASN A 220 5.16 -8.18 -5.68
C ASN A 220 3.97 -8.01 -4.73
N ASN A 221 2.87 -7.47 -5.25
CA ASN A 221 1.61 -7.28 -4.54
C ASN A 221 0.69 -8.48 -4.80
N TYR A 222 1.03 -9.62 -4.21
CA TYR A 222 0.42 -10.92 -4.52
C TYR A 222 -1.03 -11.04 -3.99
N GLU A 223 -1.42 -10.18 -3.05
CA GLU A 223 -2.81 -9.98 -2.64
C GLU A 223 -3.00 -8.48 -2.35
N PRO A 224 -4.20 -7.89 -2.50
CA PRO A 224 -4.41 -6.48 -2.22
C PRO A 224 -3.90 -6.05 -0.83
N GLY A 225 -2.87 -5.19 -0.81
CA GLY A 225 -2.25 -4.69 0.42
C GLY A 225 -1.18 -5.59 1.03
N HIS A 226 -0.88 -6.74 0.41
CA HIS A 226 0.15 -7.67 0.84
C HIS A 226 1.32 -7.67 -0.13
N PHE A 227 2.45 -7.19 0.36
CA PHE A 227 3.64 -6.93 -0.44
C PHE A 227 4.78 -7.87 -0.07
N GLN A 228 5.45 -8.41 -1.08
CA GLN A 228 6.66 -9.19 -0.97
C GLN A 228 7.78 -8.52 -1.79
N GLY A 229 8.95 -8.32 -1.19
CA GLY A 229 10.15 -7.99 -1.95
C GLY A 229 10.69 -9.23 -2.68
N VAL A 230 10.85 -9.14 -3.99
CA VAL A 230 11.37 -10.19 -4.87
C VAL A 230 12.74 -9.77 -5.37
N ARG A 231 13.77 -10.60 -5.17
CA ARG A 231 15.12 -10.29 -5.66
C ARG A 231 15.19 -10.49 -7.16
N ILE A 232 15.92 -9.60 -7.83
CA ILE A 232 16.18 -9.66 -9.28
C ILE A 232 17.65 -9.43 -9.56
N ASP A 233 18.08 -9.80 -10.77
CA ASP A 233 19.33 -9.31 -11.32
C ASP A 233 19.38 -7.79 -11.30
N THR A 234 20.58 -7.26 -11.04
CA THR A 234 20.71 -5.81 -10.87
C THR A 234 20.50 -5.11 -12.20
N ILE A 235 19.40 -4.35 -12.30
CA ILE A 235 19.12 -3.47 -13.44
C ILE A 235 19.80 -2.14 -13.15
N LYS A 236 20.60 -1.64 -14.10
CA LYS A 236 21.21 -0.32 -14.04
C LYS A 236 20.89 0.43 -15.32
N LEU A 237 20.07 1.46 -15.22
CA LEU A 237 19.63 2.26 -16.36
C LEU A 237 19.78 3.75 -16.07
N ASN A 238 19.94 4.54 -17.12
CA ASN A 238 19.84 6.00 -17.06
C ASN A 238 18.62 6.41 -17.87
N ILE A 239 17.51 6.67 -17.16
CA ILE A 239 16.20 6.92 -17.76
C ILE A 239 16.07 8.40 -18.12
N ASN A 240 15.62 8.67 -19.33
CA ASN A 240 15.18 9.98 -19.81
C ASN A 240 13.65 9.98 -20.01
N PRO A 241 13.00 11.15 -19.85
CA PRO A 241 11.60 11.30 -20.21
C PRO A 241 11.29 10.82 -21.63
N ASP A 242 10.10 10.27 -21.83
CA ASP A 242 9.57 9.77 -23.11
C ASP A 242 10.42 8.74 -23.85
N SER A 243 11.45 8.21 -23.22
CA SER A 243 12.38 7.27 -23.84
C SER A 243 11.99 5.83 -23.53
N LEU A 244 12.13 4.93 -24.51
CA LEU A 244 11.86 3.49 -24.34
C LEU A 244 13.15 2.73 -24.05
N TYR A 245 13.10 1.89 -23.02
CA TYR A 245 14.18 0.99 -22.62
C TYR A 245 13.68 -0.45 -22.68
N ILE A 246 14.44 -1.31 -23.35
CA ILE A 246 14.18 -2.76 -23.41
C ILE A 246 15.19 -3.45 -22.52
N ASN A 247 14.72 -4.08 -21.44
CA ASN A 247 15.56 -4.82 -20.51
C ASN A 247 14.74 -5.92 -19.82
N ASP A 248 15.12 -7.16 -20.05
CA ASP A 248 14.50 -8.30 -19.40
C ASP A 248 14.82 -8.33 -17.89
N ILE A 249 13.88 -8.83 -17.10
CA ILE A 249 14.00 -8.95 -15.65
C ILE A 249 14.15 -10.42 -15.29
N HIS A 250 15.22 -10.76 -14.57
CA HIS A 250 15.44 -12.11 -14.08
C HIS A 250 15.26 -12.15 -12.56
N ILE A 251 14.27 -12.91 -12.09
CA ILE A 251 13.97 -13.09 -10.68
C ILE A 251 14.91 -14.14 -10.08
N LEU A 252 15.46 -13.86 -8.91
CA LEU A 252 16.45 -14.71 -8.22
C LEU A 252 15.86 -15.47 -7.04
N THR A 253 14.63 -15.16 -6.63
CA THR A 253 13.96 -15.76 -5.47
C THR A 253 12.58 -16.28 -5.82
N ASP A 254 12.06 -17.23 -5.05
CA ASP A 254 10.64 -17.57 -5.14
C ASP A 254 9.77 -16.37 -4.80
N PHE A 255 8.63 -16.28 -5.46
CA PHE A 255 7.62 -15.27 -5.19
C PHE A 255 6.24 -15.91 -5.13
N LEU A 256 5.37 -15.31 -4.34
CA LEU A 256 3.96 -15.72 -4.27
C LEU A 256 3.27 -15.22 -5.54
N VAL A 257 2.77 -16.12 -6.36
CA VAL A 257 1.84 -15.72 -7.42
C VAL A 257 0.52 -15.34 -6.79
N ASP A 258 -0.16 -14.38 -7.42
CA ASP A 258 -1.53 -14.01 -7.08
C ASP A 258 -2.32 -15.28 -6.82
N VAL A 259 -2.89 -15.40 -5.63
CA VAL A 259 -3.90 -16.41 -5.40
C VAL A 259 -5.07 -15.90 -6.22
N GLU A 260 -5.18 -16.36 -7.46
CA GLU A 260 -6.50 -16.42 -8.08
C GLU A 260 -7.35 -17.07 -7.00
N GLU A 261 -8.24 -16.28 -6.39
CA GLU A 261 -9.47 -16.84 -5.87
C GLU A 261 -10.00 -17.61 -7.08
N ARG A 262 -9.68 -18.91 -7.16
CA ARG A 262 -10.42 -19.85 -7.97
C ARG A 262 -11.83 -19.41 -7.69
N PRO A 263 -12.63 -18.99 -8.69
CA PRO A 263 -13.98 -18.55 -8.41
C PRO A 263 -14.56 -19.70 -7.61
N VAL A 264 -14.70 -19.46 -6.31
CA VAL A 264 -15.36 -20.42 -5.45
C VAL A 264 -16.72 -20.28 -6.01
N LYS A 265 -17.09 -21.22 -6.88
CA LYS A 265 -18.41 -21.34 -7.44
C LYS A 265 -19.33 -21.08 -6.25
N ASN A 266 -19.95 -19.91 -6.21
CA ASN A 266 -20.63 -19.40 -5.01
C ASN A 266 -21.73 -20.41 -4.64
N THR A 267 -21.37 -21.43 -3.87
CA THR A 267 -22.21 -22.57 -3.53
C THR A 267 -22.45 -22.63 -2.04
N SER A 268 -22.10 -21.58 -1.30
CA SER A 268 -22.32 -21.53 0.13
C SER A 268 -22.59 -20.12 0.68
N LEU A 269 -23.37 -19.31 -0.03
CA LEU A 269 -24.23 -18.32 0.66
C LEU A 269 -25.49 -18.97 1.25
N ILE A 270 -25.80 -20.20 0.84
CA ILE A 270 -26.86 -21.02 1.42
C ILE A 270 -26.22 -21.96 2.44
N SER A 271 -26.60 -21.87 3.71
CA SER A 271 -26.18 -22.81 4.76
C SER A 271 -27.41 -23.28 5.54
N ILE A 272 -27.30 -24.48 6.10
CA ILE A 272 -28.26 -25.01 7.06
C ILE A 272 -27.45 -25.77 8.11
N THR A 273 -27.68 -25.44 9.37
CA THR A 273 -27.08 -26.14 10.50
C THR A 273 -28.18 -26.61 11.42
N ASN A 274 -27.99 -27.76 12.07
CA ASN A 274 -28.92 -28.22 13.09
C ASN A 274 -28.20 -28.25 14.45
N TYR A 275 -28.79 -27.60 15.45
CA TYR A 275 -28.24 -27.55 16.81
C TYR A 275 -29.36 -27.71 17.86
N PRO A 276 -29.18 -28.59 18.86
CA PRO A 276 -28.01 -29.47 19.06
C PRO A 276 -27.95 -30.63 18.05
N ASN A 277 -26.74 -31.17 17.82
CA ASN A 277 -26.49 -32.39 17.06
C ASN A 277 -25.18 -33.04 17.57
N PRO A 278 -25.23 -34.20 18.25
CA PRO A 278 -26.42 -35.02 18.54
C PRO A 278 -27.46 -34.33 19.44
N PHE A 279 -28.73 -34.76 19.38
CA PHE A 279 -29.85 -34.17 20.15
C PHE A 279 -30.70 -35.21 20.88
N ASN A 280 -31.35 -34.87 22.00
CA ASN A 280 -32.05 -35.84 22.87
C ASN A 280 -33.59 -35.87 22.73
N SER A 281 -34.17 -34.92 21.98
CA SER A 281 -35.62 -34.84 21.77
C SER A 281 -35.99 -33.87 20.65
N THR A 282 -35.35 -32.71 20.60
CA THR A 282 -35.57 -31.70 19.57
C THR A 282 -34.26 -31.15 19.02
N THR A 283 -34.26 -30.72 17.77
CA THR A 283 -33.15 -29.98 17.14
C THR A 283 -33.70 -28.79 16.37
N ASN A 284 -32.95 -27.69 16.35
CA ASN A 284 -33.31 -26.50 15.60
C ASN A 284 -32.47 -26.44 14.33
N PHE A 285 -33.10 -26.20 13.19
CA PHE A 285 -32.45 -25.85 11.94
C PHE A 285 -32.30 -24.34 11.84
N ILE A 286 -31.09 -23.86 11.63
CA ILE A 286 -30.75 -22.46 11.34
C ILE A 286 -30.37 -22.39 9.86
N ILE A 287 -31.08 -21.58 9.08
CA ILE A 287 -30.87 -21.43 7.64
C ILE A 287 -30.30 -20.04 7.35
N THR A 288 -29.23 -19.97 6.57
CA THR A 288 -28.75 -18.71 5.95
C THR A 288 -28.94 -18.83 4.44
N ILE A 289 -29.54 -17.80 3.81
CA ILE A 289 -29.76 -17.75 2.36
C ILE A 289 -29.52 -16.32 1.83
N PRO A 290 -29.09 -16.16 0.56
CA PRO A 290 -29.03 -14.85 -0.10
C PRO A 290 -30.37 -14.12 -0.12
N ASN A 291 -30.32 -12.79 -0.17
CA ASN A 291 -31.50 -11.92 -0.25
C ASN A 291 -32.41 -12.28 -1.44
N GLU A 292 -31.85 -12.59 -2.62
CA GLU A 292 -32.63 -12.99 -3.80
C GLU A 292 -33.43 -14.30 -3.65
N LEU A 293 -33.12 -15.13 -2.66
CA LEU A 293 -33.83 -16.38 -2.40
C LEU A 293 -34.84 -16.28 -1.26
N GLN A 294 -34.88 -15.15 -0.54
CA GLN A 294 -35.79 -14.97 0.59
C GLN A 294 -37.27 -15.01 0.20
N SER A 295 -37.64 -14.67 -1.03
CA SER A 295 -39.03 -14.71 -1.51
C SER A 295 -39.51 -16.10 -1.95
N LYS A 296 -38.61 -17.09 -2.04
CA LYS A 296 -38.96 -18.46 -2.49
C LYS A 296 -39.48 -19.32 -1.33
N PRO A 297 -40.35 -20.32 -1.58
CA PRO A 297 -40.75 -21.28 -0.56
C PRO A 297 -39.55 -22.12 -0.11
N LYS A 298 -39.47 -22.43 1.18
CA LYS A 298 -38.40 -23.24 1.78
C LYS A 298 -38.98 -24.43 2.52
N GLU A 299 -38.40 -25.59 2.30
CA GLU A 299 -38.78 -26.85 2.94
C GLU A 299 -37.55 -27.57 3.46
N ILE A 300 -37.67 -28.16 4.65
CA ILE A 300 -36.70 -29.11 5.18
C ILE A 300 -37.34 -30.50 5.16
N ASN A 301 -36.83 -31.38 4.32
CA ASN A 301 -37.26 -32.78 4.26
C ASN A 301 -36.36 -33.62 5.15
N ILE A 302 -36.92 -34.52 5.94
CA ILE A 302 -36.18 -35.41 6.84
C ILE A 302 -36.39 -36.86 6.41
N TYR A 303 -35.30 -37.63 6.40
CA TYR A 303 -35.24 -39.01 5.93
C TYR A 303 -34.61 -39.92 6.98
N ASN A 304 -35.07 -41.16 7.05
CA ASN A 304 -34.45 -42.21 7.87
C ASN A 304 -33.18 -42.79 7.19
N GLY A 305 -32.54 -43.77 7.85
CA GLY A 305 -31.32 -44.41 7.36
C GLY A 305 -31.48 -45.21 6.04
N THR A 306 -32.71 -45.54 5.63
CA THR A 306 -33.00 -46.23 4.36
C THR A 306 -33.32 -45.25 3.22
N GLY A 307 -33.35 -43.94 3.50
CA GLY A 307 -33.65 -42.89 2.52
C GLY A 307 -35.14 -42.61 2.32
N GLU A 308 -36.02 -43.15 3.17
CA GLU A 308 -37.44 -42.85 3.16
C GLU A 308 -37.70 -41.50 3.86
N LYS A 309 -38.54 -40.65 3.24
CA LYS A 309 -38.94 -39.35 3.81
C LYS A 309 -39.94 -39.58 4.94
N ILE A 310 -39.53 -39.25 6.16
CA ILE A 310 -40.33 -39.47 7.38
C ILE A 310 -40.97 -38.20 7.91
N PHE A 311 -40.47 -37.01 7.52
CA PHE A 311 -41.02 -35.73 7.96
C PHE A 311 -40.71 -34.59 6.98
N SER A 312 -41.45 -33.49 7.07
CA SER A 312 -41.29 -32.30 6.24
C SER A 312 -41.65 -31.06 7.04
N ILE A 313 -40.78 -30.05 7.06
CA ILE A 313 -41.03 -28.77 7.72
C ILE A 313 -41.14 -27.68 6.66
N ASN A 314 -42.24 -26.93 6.66
CA ASN A 314 -42.35 -25.71 5.88
C ASN A 314 -41.65 -24.57 6.65
N ALA A 315 -40.53 -24.09 6.09
CA ALA A 315 -39.70 -23.04 6.67
C ALA A 315 -39.87 -21.70 5.91
N SER A 316 -40.98 -21.52 5.18
CA SER A 316 -41.16 -20.35 4.31
C SER A 316 -41.27 -19.03 5.07
N GLU A 317 -41.75 -19.07 6.32
CA GLU A 317 -42.00 -17.89 7.16
C GLU A 317 -40.89 -17.60 8.19
N LYS A 318 -39.98 -18.55 8.46
CA LYS A 318 -38.94 -18.41 9.49
C LYS A 318 -37.62 -19.04 9.03
N LEU A 319 -36.50 -18.35 9.27
CA LEU A 319 -35.14 -18.89 9.07
C LEU A 319 -34.72 -19.91 10.15
N ASN A 320 -35.60 -20.15 11.13
CA ASN A 320 -35.44 -21.15 12.17
C ASN A 320 -36.62 -22.13 12.14
N ALA A 321 -36.32 -23.43 12.10
CA ALA A 321 -37.31 -24.51 12.08
C ALA A 321 -36.98 -25.55 13.14
N ILE A 322 -37.98 -26.19 13.74
CA ILE A 322 -37.80 -27.16 14.83
C ILE A 322 -38.30 -28.52 14.37
N TRP A 323 -37.52 -29.57 14.65
CA TRP A 323 -38.00 -30.95 14.59
C TRP A 323 -37.99 -31.56 15.98
N ASP A 324 -39.08 -32.23 16.36
CA ASP A 324 -39.28 -32.83 17.68
C ASP A 324 -39.11 -34.36 17.69
N GLY A 325 -38.44 -34.91 16.68
CA GLY A 325 -38.13 -36.34 16.61
C GLY A 325 -39.36 -37.22 16.33
N LYS A 326 -40.38 -36.70 15.63
CA LYS A 326 -41.55 -37.45 15.20
C LYS A 326 -41.64 -37.61 13.68
N ASP A 327 -42.34 -38.67 13.26
CA ASP A 327 -42.71 -38.89 11.86
C ASP A 327 -43.99 -38.12 11.47
N MET A 328 -44.41 -38.23 10.20
CA MET A 328 -45.62 -37.58 9.66
C MET A 328 -46.91 -38.05 10.35
N MET A 329 -46.90 -39.20 11.03
CA MET A 329 -48.04 -39.71 11.80
C MET A 329 -48.03 -39.23 13.27
N GLY A 330 -47.01 -38.46 13.66
CA GLY A 330 -46.83 -37.96 15.03
C GLY A 330 -46.22 -38.99 15.98
N ASN A 331 -45.70 -40.11 15.48
CA ASN A 331 -45.05 -41.12 16.31
C ASN A 331 -43.58 -40.76 16.53
N PRO A 332 -43.02 -40.97 17.74
CA PRO A 332 -41.59 -40.80 17.98
C PRO A 332 -40.76 -41.76 17.12
N VAL A 333 -39.68 -41.24 16.52
CA VAL A 333 -38.75 -42.04 15.72
C VAL A 333 -37.66 -42.66 16.59
N SER A 334 -37.01 -43.73 16.13
CA SER A 334 -35.98 -44.43 16.90
C SER A 334 -34.68 -43.63 17.01
N THR A 335 -33.88 -43.86 18.06
CA THR A 335 -32.50 -43.37 18.15
C THR A 335 -31.71 -43.81 16.92
N GLY A 336 -30.92 -42.90 16.31
CA GLY A 336 -30.18 -43.23 15.11
C GLY A 336 -29.77 -42.03 14.25
N ILE A 337 -29.24 -42.34 13.08
CA ILE A 337 -28.83 -41.37 12.06
C ILE A 337 -30.01 -41.05 11.16
N TYR A 338 -30.26 -39.75 10.98
CA TYR A 338 -31.24 -39.21 10.05
C TYR A 338 -30.55 -38.24 9.10
N TYR A 339 -31.16 -38.06 7.93
CA TYR A 339 -30.69 -37.12 6.94
C TYR A 339 -31.72 -36.02 6.74
N TYR A 340 -31.27 -34.82 6.43
CA TYR A 340 -32.15 -33.72 6.09
C TYR A 340 -31.72 -33.06 4.78
N GLN A 341 -32.69 -32.43 4.12
CA GLN A 341 -32.50 -31.74 2.86
C GLN A 341 -33.22 -30.40 2.87
N LEU A 342 -32.50 -29.32 2.57
CA LEU A 342 -33.05 -27.99 2.35
C LEU A 342 -33.42 -27.81 0.88
N VAL A 343 -34.70 -27.57 0.63
CA VAL A 343 -35.28 -27.28 -0.69
C VAL A 343 -35.72 -25.83 -0.72
N ILE A 344 -35.34 -25.07 -1.75
CA ILE A 344 -35.74 -23.67 -1.96
C ILE A 344 -36.24 -23.50 -3.38
N GLY A 345 -37.49 -23.08 -3.54
CA GLY A 345 -38.14 -22.93 -4.85
C GLY A 345 -38.14 -24.22 -5.67
N GLY A 346 -38.36 -25.37 -5.02
CA GLY A 346 -38.42 -26.69 -5.65
C GLY A 346 -37.06 -27.31 -6.02
N LYS A 347 -35.93 -26.65 -5.69
CA LYS A 347 -34.58 -27.19 -5.93
C LYS A 347 -33.89 -27.53 -4.61
N VAL A 348 -33.15 -28.64 -4.60
CA VAL A 348 -32.30 -29.04 -3.49
C VAL A 348 -31.06 -28.15 -3.44
N HIS A 349 -30.79 -27.52 -2.30
CA HIS A 349 -29.61 -26.65 -2.12
C HIS A 349 -28.60 -27.19 -1.11
N LYS A 350 -29.05 -27.85 -0.05
CA LYS A 350 -28.16 -28.45 0.96
C LYS A 350 -28.73 -29.77 1.50
N ASN A 351 -27.84 -30.67 1.86
CA ASN A 351 -28.14 -31.90 2.57
C ASN A 351 -27.25 -31.97 3.82
N GLY A 352 -27.71 -32.65 4.86
CA GLY A 352 -26.92 -32.90 6.05
C GLY A 352 -27.38 -34.14 6.79
N LYS A 353 -26.62 -34.51 7.82
CA LYS A 353 -26.91 -35.64 8.71
C LYS A 353 -27.11 -35.16 10.13
N MET A 354 -27.97 -35.83 10.87
CA MET A 354 -28.23 -35.57 12.28
C MET A 354 -28.36 -36.87 13.08
N ILE A 355 -28.00 -36.80 14.35
CA ILE A 355 -27.98 -37.95 15.26
C ILE A 355 -28.97 -37.69 16.39
N LEU A 356 -30.04 -38.49 16.44
CA LEU A 356 -30.99 -38.50 17.55
C LEU A 356 -30.48 -39.47 18.62
N LEU A 357 -30.25 -38.95 19.82
CA LEU A 357 -30.03 -39.65 21.08
C LEU A 357 -31.34 -39.73 21.87
N LYS A 358 -31.41 -40.61 22.86
CA LYS A 358 -32.58 -40.77 23.73
C LYS A 358 -32.22 -40.48 25.19
#